data_AF-A0A6N7ATS3-F1
#
_entry.id   AF-A0A6N7ATS3-F1
#
_cell.length_a   1.000
_cell.length_b   1.000
_cell.length_c   1.000
_cell.angle_alpha   90.00
_cell.angle_beta   90.00
_cell.angle_gamma   90.00
#
_symmetry.space_group_name_H-M   'P 1'
#
loop_
_entity.id
_entity.type
_entity.pdbx_description
1 polymer ?
#
loop_
_entity_poly.entity_id
_entity_poly.type
_entity_poly.pdbx_seq_one_letter_code
_entity_poly.pdbx_strand_id
1 'polypeptide(L)' 'MYKKMTLKQLLHMLSRHRIQQINGTRIIYTATKEQRNIYKAFNVEEPV' A
#
# COMPACT_ATOMS: atom_id res chain seq x y z
N MET A 1 6.30 12.47 13.38
CA MET A 1 5.49 13.54 12.77
C MET A 1 4.74 12.93 11.59
N TYR A 2 3.56 12.33 11.82
CA TYR A 2 2.74 11.88 10.69
C TYR A 2 2.22 13.15 10.00
N LYS A 3 2.80 13.43 8.84
CA LYS A 3 2.37 14.44 7.86
C LYS A 3 0.84 14.52 7.85
N LYS A 4 0.29 15.74 7.80
CA LYS A 4 -1.14 16.00 7.52
C LYS A 4 -1.54 15.26 6.24
N MET A 5 -1.98 14.01 6.35
CA MET A 5 -2.41 13.21 5.22
C MET A 5 -3.91 13.09 5.31
N THR A 6 -4.58 13.59 4.28
CA THR A 6 -6.03 13.48 4.16
C THR A 6 -6.40 12.03 3.82
N LEU A 7 -7.61 11.60 4.18
CA LEU A 7 -8.12 10.27 3.85
C LEU A 7 -8.07 10.01 2.33
N LYS A 8 -8.29 11.03 1.51
CA LYS A 8 -8.17 10.97 0.05
C LYS A 8 -6.75 10.61 -0.42
N GLN A 9 -5.73 11.20 0.21
CA GLN A 9 -4.33 10.90 -0.10
C GLN A 9 -3.94 9.49 0.34
N LEU A 10 -4.42 9.04 1.50
CA LEU A 10 -4.24 7.67 1.99
C LEU A 10 -4.83 6.66 0.99
N LEU A 11 -6.09 6.83 0.61
CA LEU A 11 -6.78 5.96 -0.33
C LEU A 11 -6.08 5.94 -1.70
N HIS A 12 -5.61 7.10 -2.18
CA HIS A 12 -4.86 7.16 -3.43
C HIS A 12 -3.53 6.38 -3.36
N MET A 13 -2.76 6.52 -2.27
CA MET A 13 -1.52 5.76 -2.08
C MET A 13 -1.75 4.24 -2.03
N LEU A 14 -2.82 3.80 -1.35
CA LEU A 14 -3.15 2.38 -1.25
C LEU A 14 -3.76 1.83 -2.55
N SER A 15 -4.50 2.63 -3.32
CA SER A 15 -5.10 2.20 -4.60
C SER A 15 -4.07 1.77 -5.65
N ARG A 16 -2.85 2.32 -5.58
CA ARG A 16 -1.74 1.95 -6.45
C ARG A 16 -1.16 0.56 -6.14
N HIS A 17 -1.46 0.00 -4.97
CA HIS A 17 -1.09 -1.36 -4.56
C HIS A 17 -2.06 -2.41 -5.13
N ARG A 18 -2.57 -2.18 -6.33
CA ARG A 18 -3.48 -3.11 -6.99
C ARG A 18 -2.70 -4.37 -7.35
N ILE A 19 -3.03 -5.47 -6.68
CA ILE A 19 -2.54 -6.80 -7.03
C ILE A 19 -3.02 -7.09 -8.45
N GLN A 20 -2.09 -7.20 -9.40
CA GLN A 20 -2.41 -7.61 -10.76
C GLN A 20 -2.10 -9.11 -10.87
N GLN A 21 -3.11 -9.90 -11.20
CA GLN A 21 -2.91 -11.27 -11.67
C GLN A 21 -2.85 -11.22 -13.20
N ILE A 22 -1.66 -11.47 -13.75
CA ILE A 22 -1.47 -11.62 -15.19
C ILE A 22 -1.07 -13.08 -15.41
N ASN A 23 -1.87 -13.83 -16.17
CA ASN A 23 -1.61 -15.24 -16.52
C ASN A 23 -1.25 -16.13 -15.31
N GLY A 24 -2.01 -16.03 -14.20
CA GLY A 24 -1.78 -16.83 -12.99
C GLY A 24 -0.57 -16.40 -12.15
N THR A 25 0.25 -15.46 -12.63
CA THR A 25 1.35 -14.88 -11.88
C THR A 25 0.84 -13.66 -11.12
N ARG A 26 0.99 -13.69 -9.79
CA ARG A 26 0.64 -12.56 -8.91
C ARG A 26 1.79 -11.55 -8.97
N ILE A 27 1.62 -10.49 -9.78
CA ILE A 27 2.59 -9.40 -9.83
C ILE A 27 2.21 -8.42 -8.73
N ILE A 28 2.96 -8.49 -7.65
CA ILE A 28 2.79 -7.60 -6.50
C ILE A 28 3.87 -6.54 -6.63
N TYR A 29 3.43 -5.30 -6.84
CA TYR A 29 4.35 -4.18 -6.71
C TYR A 29 4.81 -4.12 -5.25
N THR A 30 6.13 -4.18 -5.05
CA THR A 30 6.72 -4.11 -3.72
C THR A 30 6.29 -2.83 -3.01
N ALA A 31 5.95 -2.96 -1.72
CA ALA A 31 5.49 -1.82 -0.94
C ALA A 31 6.58 -0.75 -0.79
N THR A 32 6.23 0.50 -1.13
CA THR A 32 7.13 1.64 -0.91
C THR A 32 7.30 1.90 0.59
N LYS A 33 8.37 2.59 0.99
CA LYS A 33 8.66 2.91 2.39
C LYS A 33 7.50 3.64 3.09
N GLU A 34 6.81 4.54 2.38
CA GLU A 34 5.64 5.25 2.91
C GLU A 34 4.45 4.30 3.13
N GLN A 35 4.18 3.39 2.19
CA GLN A 35 3.13 2.38 2.33
C GLN A 35 3.43 1.39 3.46
N ARG A 36 4.68 0.98 3.65
CA ARG A 36 5.10 0.14 4.80
C ARG A 36 4.84 0.82 6.13
N ASN A 37 5.13 2.11 6.22
CA ASN A 37 4.84 2.88 7.44
C ASN A 37 3.33 2.96 7.70
N ILE A 38 2.52 3.05 6.64
CA ILE A 38 1.05 3.00 6.74
C ILE A 38 0.61 1.61 7.23
N TYR A 39 1.05 0.52 6.60
CA TYR A 39 0.70 -0.84 7.03
C TYR A 39 1.07 -1.11 8.49
N LYS A 40 2.28 -0.69 8.92
CA LYS A 40 2.71 -0.76 10.32
C LYS A 40 1.86 0.09 11.25
N ALA A 41 1.47 1.30 10.84
CA ALA A 41 0.62 2.18 11.64
C ALA A 41 -0.80 1.64 11.82
N PHE A 42 -1.32 0.92 10.81
CA PHE A 42 -2.64 0.26 10.87
C PHE A 42 -2.59 -1.18 11.39
N ASN A 43 -1.39 -1.70 11.72
CA ASN A 43 -1.17 -3.08 12.13
C ASN A 43 -1.76 -4.11 11.15
N VAL A 44 -1.65 -3.84 9.85
CA VAL A 44 -2.12 -4.71 8.76
C VAL A 44 -0.91 -5.39 8.12
N GLU A 45 -1.06 -6.66 7.75
CA GLU A 45 -0.01 -7.40 7.05
C GLU A 45 0.32 -6.75 5.70
N GLU A 46 1.61 -6.58 5.43
CA GLU A 46 2.07 -6.07 4.13
C GLU A 46 1.65 -7.06 3.04
N PRO A 47 1.06 -6.60 1.92
CA PRO A 47 0.80 -7.48 0.79
C PRO A 47 2.13 -7.84 0.13
N VAL A 48 2.66 -9.02 0.49
CA VAL A 48 3.84 -9.67 -0.10
C VAL A 48 3.50 -10.41 -1.37
#